data_AF-A0A9P7VFV3-F1
#
_entry.id   AF-A0A9P7VFV3-F1
#
_cell.length_a   1.000
_cell.length_b   1.000
_cell.length_c   1.000
_cell.angle_alpha   90.00
_cell.angle_beta   90.00
_cell.angle_gamma   90.00
#
_symmetry.space_group_name_H-M   'P 1'
#
loop_
_entity.id
_entity.type
_entity.pdbx_description
1 polymer ?
#
loop_
_entity_poly.entity_id
_entity_poly.type
_entity_poly.pdbx_seq_one_letter_code
_entity_poly.pdbx_strand_id
1 'polypeptide(L)'
;MPTYLSQSAVTGLLLDPQSPITFSYLRSLRIKFLSPTDLPIVIALVEASRATLVNLFLGLMLLNPMHRTLLLPLYHLRCLHIQISNDSQHAQLFAWWINVFQMSEQGWRLEDVTIRLMLRGSMHTFHDTHLWSLLDAAITRSCMRKLRTVKIDISFPPALALATETQELPGLIRLACPSMIAKALLHMKPNASGTSPVYIG
;
A
#
# COMPACT_ATOMS: atom_id res chain seq x y z
N MET A 1 -23.00 -30.54 -10.07
CA MET A 1 -21.94 -30.50 -9.04
C MET A 1 -20.96 -29.40 -9.44
N PRO A 2 -20.99 -28.20 -8.83
CA PRO A 2 -20.01 -27.17 -9.15
C PRO A 2 -18.63 -27.59 -8.62
N THR A 3 -17.64 -27.66 -9.50
CA THR A 3 -16.25 -27.96 -9.17
C THR A 3 -15.61 -26.69 -8.63
N TYR A 4 -15.30 -26.66 -7.33
CA TYR A 4 -14.57 -25.55 -6.72
C TYR A 4 -13.08 -25.72 -7.03
N LEU A 5 -12.55 -24.92 -7.95
CA LEU A 5 -11.11 -24.79 -8.15
C LEU A 5 -10.52 -24.05 -6.95
N SER A 6 -9.46 -24.59 -6.35
CA SER A 6 -8.73 -23.87 -5.30
C SER A 6 -8.12 -22.59 -5.88
N GLN A 7 -7.99 -21.54 -5.06
CA GLN A 7 -7.30 -20.30 -5.46
C GLN A 7 -5.91 -20.60 -6.04
N SER A 8 -5.17 -21.56 -5.48
CA SER A 8 -3.87 -21.99 -6.01
C SER A 8 -3.94 -22.59 -7.41
N ALA A 9 -4.99 -23.38 -7.73
CA ALA A 9 -5.19 -23.95 -9.06
C ALA A 9 -5.58 -22.89 -10.09
N VAL A 10 -6.45 -21.94 -9.71
CA VAL A 10 -6.80 -20.79 -10.57
C VAL A 10 -5.57 -19.93 -10.84
N THR A 11 -4.72 -19.73 -9.83
CA THR A 11 -3.51 -18.92 -10.01
C THR A 11 -2.45 -19.66 -10.85
N GLY A 12 -2.28 -20.96 -10.65
CA GLY A 12 -1.45 -21.80 -11.50
C GLY A 12 -1.90 -21.75 -12.96
N LEU A 13 -3.21 -21.83 -13.21
CA LEU A 13 -3.80 -21.68 -14.54
C LEU A 13 -3.65 -20.29 -15.14
N LEU A 14 -3.61 -19.23 -14.32
CA LEU A 14 -3.45 -17.85 -14.78
C LEU A 14 -1.99 -17.48 -15.05
N LEU A 15 -1.06 -18.08 -14.32
CA LEU A 15 0.39 -17.84 -14.45
C LEU A 15 1.08 -18.89 -15.33
N ASP A 16 0.37 -19.91 -15.80
CA ASP A 16 0.87 -20.89 -16.76
C ASP A 16 1.26 -20.17 -18.07
N PRO A 17 2.49 -20.34 -18.58
CA PRO A 17 2.91 -19.81 -19.88
C PRO A 17 2.02 -20.25 -21.05
N GLN A 18 1.33 -21.40 -20.91
CA GLN A 18 0.38 -21.95 -21.87
C GLN A 18 -1.06 -21.51 -21.61
N SER A 19 -1.30 -20.66 -20.59
CA SER A 19 -2.61 -20.12 -20.32
C SER A 19 -3.08 -19.27 -21.51
N PRO A 20 -4.30 -19.47 -22.02
CA PRO A 20 -4.88 -18.56 -22.99
C PRO A 20 -5.17 -17.18 -22.38
N ILE A 21 -5.12 -17.07 -21.04
CA ILE A 21 -5.31 -15.83 -20.30
C ILE A 21 -3.93 -15.19 -20.09
N THR A 22 -3.67 -14.08 -20.78
CA THR A 22 -2.41 -13.33 -20.62
C THR A 22 -2.66 -12.02 -19.90
N PHE A 23 -1.75 -11.65 -18.99
CA PHE A 23 -1.79 -10.35 -18.30
C PHE A 23 -0.99 -9.26 -19.05
N SER A 24 -0.65 -9.53 -20.31
CA SER A 24 0.18 -8.66 -21.15
C SER A 24 -0.39 -7.25 -21.32
N TYR A 25 -1.70 -7.05 -21.16
CA TYR A 25 -2.38 -5.75 -21.26
C TYR A 25 -2.88 -5.21 -19.91
N LEU A 26 -2.54 -5.84 -18.79
CA LEU A 26 -3.05 -5.46 -17.48
C LEU A 26 -2.44 -4.13 -17.03
N ARG A 27 -3.22 -3.03 -17.12
CA ARG A 27 -2.75 -1.69 -16.71
C ARG A 27 -3.02 -1.35 -15.25
N SER A 28 -4.00 -1.99 -14.63
CA SER A 28 -4.42 -1.71 -13.26
C SER A 28 -4.77 -2.99 -12.53
N LEU A 29 -4.14 -3.21 -11.37
CA LEU A 29 -4.43 -4.34 -10.49
C LEU A 29 -4.96 -3.82 -9.16
N ARG A 30 -6.11 -4.33 -8.73
CA ARG A 30 -6.75 -3.95 -7.47
C ARG A 30 -7.06 -5.19 -6.64
N ILE A 31 -6.45 -5.25 -5.46
CA ILE A 31 -6.63 -6.33 -4.50
C ILE A 31 -7.14 -5.72 -3.21
N LYS A 32 -8.35 -6.09 -2.77
CA LYS A 32 -9.02 -5.49 -1.61
C LYS A 32 -8.49 -6.02 -0.28
N PHE A 33 -8.13 -7.30 -0.26
CA PHE A 33 -7.59 -7.99 0.90
C PHE A 33 -6.52 -8.96 0.40
N LEU A 34 -5.38 -8.96 1.07
CA LEU A 34 -4.27 -9.85 0.79
C LEU A 34 -4.03 -10.74 2.00
N SER A 35 -4.31 -12.03 1.85
CA SER A 35 -3.99 -13.01 2.88
C SER A 35 -2.48 -13.30 2.88
N PRO A 36 -1.95 -13.88 3.97
CA PRO A 36 -0.53 -14.17 4.07
C PRO A 36 -0.01 -15.07 2.94
N THR A 37 -0.85 -15.91 2.34
CA THR A 37 -0.51 -16.83 1.24
C THR A 37 -0.59 -16.21 -0.15
N ASP A 38 -1.21 -15.04 -0.29
CA ASP A 38 -1.45 -14.42 -1.60
C ASP A 38 -0.25 -13.60 -2.09
N LEU A 39 0.68 -13.22 -1.21
CA LEU A 39 1.78 -12.33 -1.58
C LEU A 39 2.66 -12.89 -2.73
N PRO A 40 3.07 -14.17 -2.74
CA PRO A 40 3.83 -14.73 -3.87
C PRO A 40 3.08 -14.65 -5.20
N ILE A 41 1.75 -14.82 -5.16
CA ILE A 41 0.88 -14.72 -6.32
C ILE A 41 0.88 -13.30 -6.87
N VAL A 42 0.76 -12.30 -5.99
CA VAL A 42 0.79 -10.89 -6.39
C VAL A 42 2.13 -10.51 -6.97
N ILE A 43 3.23 -10.98 -6.39
CA ILE A 43 4.58 -10.78 -6.94
C ILE A 43 4.64 -11.32 -8.36
N ALA A 44 4.19 -12.56 -8.59
CA ALA A 44 4.19 -13.17 -9.92
C ALA A 44 3.30 -12.40 -10.92
N LEU A 45 2.13 -11.93 -10.50
CA LEU A 45 1.24 -11.12 -11.36
C LEU A 45 1.84 -9.77 -11.73
N VAL A 46 2.44 -9.08 -10.76
CA VAL A 46 3.11 -7.79 -10.97
C VAL A 46 4.31 -7.97 -11.90
N GLU A 47 5.05 -9.06 -11.75
CA GLU A 47 6.18 -9.40 -12.60
C GLU A 47 5.76 -9.73 -14.03
N ALA A 48 4.75 -10.60 -14.19
CA ALA A 48 4.20 -10.98 -15.49
C ALA A 48 3.59 -9.79 -16.24
N SER A 49 3.10 -8.78 -15.51
CA SER A 49 2.48 -7.58 -16.07
C SER A 49 3.43 -6.37 -16.10
N ARG A 50 4.72 -6.54 -15.80
CA ARG A 50 5.68 -5.44 -15.60
C ARG A 50 5.71 -4.42 -16.74
N ALA A 51 5.52 -4.87 -17.98
CA ALA A 51 5.56 -4.01 -19.16
C ALA A 51 4.37 -3.05 -19.27
N THR A 52 3.21 -3.40 -18.70
CA THR A 52 1.94 -2.69 -18.92
C THR A 52 1.24 -2.25 -17.65
N LEU A 53 1.55 -2.85 -16.50
CA LEU A 53 0.98 -2.48 -15.22
C LEU A 53 1.47 -1.10 -14.79
N VAL A 54 0.51 -0.20 -14.56
CA VAL A 54 0.76 1.19 -14.20
C VAL A 54 0.25 1.51 -12.80
N ASN A 55 -0.89 0.93 -12.44
CA ASN A 55 -1.59 1.20 -11.20
C ASN A 55 -1.69 -0.07 -10.35
N LEU A 56 -1.28 0.01 -9.09
CA LEU A 56 -1.49 -1.06 -8.12
C LEU A 56 -2.24 -0.52 -6.91
N PHE A 57 -3.35 -1.16 -6.57
CA PHE A 57 -4.07 -0.95 -5.32
C PHE A 57 -3.99 -2.22 -4.48
N LEU A 58 -3.41 -2.11 -3.30
CA LEU A 58 -3.38 -3.13 -2.26
C LEU A 58 -4.15 -2.61 -1.05
N GLY A 59 -5.25 -3.27 -0.73
CA GLY A 59 -6.05 -3.00 0.46
C GLY A 59 -5.41 -3.61 1.70
N LEU A 60 -6.23 -4.12 2.61
CA LEU A 60 -5.73 -4.70 3.86
C LEU A 60 -4.81 -5.87 3.56
N MET A 61 -3.64 -5.89 4.18
CA MET A 61 -2.67 -6.96 4.01
C MET A 61 -2.33 -7.56 5.37
N LEU A 62 -2.36 -8.89 5.46
CA LEU A 62 -1.83 -9.63 6.58
C LEU A 62 -0.47 -10.21 6.18
N LEU A 63 0.58 -9.80 6.87
CA LEU A 63 1.92 -10.31 6.59
C LEU A 63 2.17 -11.63 7.32
N ASN A 64 2.69 -12.59 6.57
CA ASN A 64 3.35 -13.74 7.18
C ASN A 64 4.75 -13.29 7.68
N PRO A 65 5.18 -13.61 8.90
CA PRO A 65 6.56 -13.41 9.34
C PRO A 65 7.59 -13.98 8.37
N MET A 66 7.27 -15.10 7.71
CA MET A 66 8.13 -15.75 6.71
C MET A 66 8.28 -14.93 5.42
N HIS A 67 7.37 -13.99 5.17
CA HIS A 67 7.31 -13.18 3.95
C HIS A 67 7.89 -11.77 4.15
N ARG A 68 8.50 -11.48 5.30
CA ARG A 68 9.09 -10.17 5.59
C ARG A 68 10.23 -9.79 4.63
N THR A 69 10.84 -10.79 3.98
CA THR A 69 11.89 -10.62 2.99
C THR A 69 11.37 -10.65 1.55
N LEU A 70 10.12 -11.04 1.33
CA LEU A 70 9.51 -11.03 0.00
C LEU A 70 9.17 -9.58 -0.38
N LEU A 71 9.58 -9.19 -1.58
CA LEU A 71 9.44 -7.81 -2.05
C LEU A 71 8.60 -7.77 -3.31
N LEU A 72 7.83 -6.71 -3.45
CA LEU A 72 7.10 -6.43 -4.67
C LEU A 72 8.00 -5.62 -5.64
N PRO A 73 8.16 -6.05 -6.91
CA PRO A 73 8.95 -5.31 -7.90
C PRO A 73 8.15 -4.11 -8.45
N LEU A 74 8.01 -3.05 -7.66
CA LEU A 74 7.09 -1.93 -7.93
C LEU A 74 7.68 -0.77 -8.75
N TYR A 75 8.97 -0.80 -9.07
CA TYR A 75 9.70 0.34 -9.66
C TYR A 75 9.16 0.81 -11.01
N HIS A 76 8.42 -0.05 -11.74
CA HIS A 76 7.82 0.27 -13.03
C HIS A 76 6.46 0.99 -12.92
N LEU A 77 5.80 0.92 -11.76
CA LEU A 77 4.49 1.51 -11.53
C LEU A 77 4.54 3.03 -11.54
N ARG A 78 3.42 3.66 -11.93
CA ARG A 78 3.20 5.11 -11.78
C ARG A 78 2.34 5.44 -10.56
N CYS A 79 1.39 4.58 -10.21
CA CYS A 79 0.50 4.82 -9.08
C CYS A 79 0.45 3.62 -8.13
N LEU A 80 0.60 3.90 -6.84
CA LEU A 80 0.51 2.91 -5.77
C LEU A 80 -0.49 3.38 -4.72
N HIS A 81 -1.45 2.53 -4.37
CA HIS A 81 -2.34 2.72 -3.24
C HIS A 81 -2.17 1.56 -2.27
N ILE A 82 -1.87 1.87 -1.02
CA ILE A 82 -1.71 0.90 0.07
C ILE A 82 -2.66 1.24 1.22
N GLN A 83 -3.10 0.22 1.96
CA GLN A 83 -3.89 0.40 3.16
C GLN A 83 -3.17 -0.20 4.36
N ILE A 84 -3.03 0.60 5.43
CA ILE A 84 -2.36 0.20 6.67
C ILE A 84 -3.35 0.33 7.83
N SER A 85 -3.58 -0.76 8.54
CA SER A 85 -4.37 -0.78 9.78
C SER A 85 -3.51 -0.52 11.02
N ASN A 86 -4.14 -0.09 12.11
CA ASN A 86 -3.58 0.01 13.46
C ASN A 86 -3.73 -1.31 14.27
N ASP A 87 -3.77 -2.46 13.60
CA ASP A 87 -3.83 -3.74 14.30
C ASP A 87 -2.45 -4.17 14.83
N SER A 88 -2.37 -5.36 15.43
CA SER A 88 -1.13 -5.90 15.99
C SER A 88 0.00 -6.08 14.97
N GLN A 89 -0.28 -6.06 13.67
CA GLN A 89 0.73 -6.15 12.62
C GLN A 89 1.17 -4.79 12.08
N HIS A 90 0.59 -3.69 12.58
CA HIS A 90 0.87 -2.32 12.12
C HIS A 90 2.37 -2.06 11.87
N ALA A 91 3.20 -2.19 12.91
CA ALA A 91 4.63 -1.89 12.83
C ALA A 91 5.36 -2.79 11.81
N GLN A 92 4.96 -4.05 11.70
CA GLN A 92 5.56 -5.00 10.75
C GLN A 92 5.20 -4.64 9.31
N LEU A 93 3.93 -4.28 9.07
CA LEU A 93 3.45 -3.85 7.77
C LEU A 93 4.10 -2.55 7.33
N PHE A 94 4.21 -1.60 8.25
CA PHE A 94 4.85 -0.32 8.00
C PHE A 94 6.35 -0.49 7.67
N ALA A 95 7.07 -1.28 8.47
CA ALA A 95 8.48 -1.60 8.23
C ALA A 95 8.69 -2.34 6.91
N TRP A 96 7.78 -3.25 6.54
CA TRP A 96 7.85 -3.94 5.26
C TRP A 96 7.71 -2.98 4.07
N TRP A 97 6.77 -2.03 4.13
CA TRP A 97 6.64 -1.00 3.10
C TRP A 97 7.86 -0.09 3.00
N ILE A 98 8.43 0.33 4.14
CA ILE A 98 9.70 1.07 4.18
C ILE A 98 10.79 0.30 3.44
N ASN A 99 10.93 -1.00 3.73
CA ASN A 99 11.91 -1.86 3.07
C ASN A 99 11.69 -1.96 1.55
N VAL A 100 10.43 -2.12 1.11
CA VAL A 100 10.07 -2.13 -0.31
C VAL A 100 10.52 -0.85 -1.02
N PHE A 101 10.35 0.32 -0.40
CA PHE A 101 10.81 1.60 -0.97
C PHE A 101 12.35 1.77 -0.92
N GLN A 102 13.03 1.15 0.04
CA GLN A 102 14.49 1.24 0.20
C GLN A 102 15.29 0.31 -0.72
N MET A 103 14.70 -0.80 -1.14
CA MET A 103 15.41 -1.91 -1.78
C MET A 103 16.08 -1.60 -3.12
N SER A 104 15.58 -0.63 -3.89
CA SER A 104 16.09 -0.37 -5.24
C SER A 104 16.71 1.02 -5.37
N GLU A 105 17.96 1.05 -5.85
CA GLU A 105 18.61 2.25 -6.39
C GLU A 105 18.18 2.55 -7.83
N GLN A 106 17.39 1.67 -8.46
CA GLN A 106 16.86 1.91 -9.80
C GLN A 106 15.90 3.10 -9.79
N GLY A 107 15.85 3.82 -10.91
CA GLY A 107 14.92 4.94 -11.06
C GLY A 107 13.47 4.47 -11.01
N TRP A 108 12.75 4.88 -9.97
CA TRP A 108 11.33 4.59 -9.81
C TRP A 108 10.52 5.42 -10.80
N ARG A 109 9.49 4.80 -11.40
CA ARG A 109 8.50 5.48 -12.24
C ARG A 109 7.30 6.04 -11.47
N LEU A 110 7.30 5.86 -10.15
CA LEU A 110 6.21 6.19 -9.26
C LEU A 110 5.99 7.71 -9.26
N GLU A 111 4.77 8.12 -9.56
CA GLU A 111 4.30 9.51 -9.61
C GLU A 111 3.40 9.83 -8.43
N ASP A 112 2.55 8.87 -8.03
CA ASP A 112 1.58 9.03 -6.95
C ASP A 112 1.59 7.83 -6.00
N VAL A 113 1.68 8.13 -4.70
CA VAL A 113 1.47 7.18 -3.61
C VAL A 113 0.28 7.61 -2.78
N THR A 114 -0.63 6.69 -2.50
CA THR A 114 -1.72 6.91 -1.55
C THR A 114 -1.63 5.90 -0.42
N ILE A 115 -1.49 6.38 0.81
CA ILE A 115 -1.46 5.57 2.02
C ILE A 115 -2.74 5.83 2.77
N ARG A 116 -3.62 4.83 2.82
CA ARG A 116 -4.86 4.89 3.58
C ARG A 116 -4.65 4.29 4.97
N LEU A 117 -4.83 5.11 6.00
CA LEU A 117 -4.80 4.67 7.38
C LEU A 117 -6.20 4.22 7.81
N MET A 118 -6.29 2.98 8.30
CA MET A 118 -7.52 2.37 8.80
C MET A 118 -7.44 2.23 10.31
N LEU A 119 -8.38 2.90 10.99
CA LEU A 119 -8.42 2.96 12.43
C LEU A 119 -9.48 2.00 12.96
N ARG A 120 -9.06 1.01 13.74
CA ARG A 120 -9.88 0.01 14.44
C ARG A 120 -9.66 0.08 15.95
N GLY A 121 -9.68 1.28 16.53
CA GLY A 121 -9.46 1.50 17.97
C GLY A 121 -8.53 2.68 18.23
N SER A 122 -7.61 2.52 19.17
CA SER A 122 -6.63 3.55 19.55
C SER A 122 -5.71 3.95 18.39
N MET A 123 -5.39 5.24 18.28
CA MET A 123 -4.51 5.78 17.24
C MET A 123 -3.03 5.75 17.62
N HIS A 124 -2.68 5.39 18.86
CA HIS A 124 -1.31 5.52 19.38
C HIS A 124 -0.26 4.82 18.52
N THR A 125 -0.61 3.74 17.81
CA THR A 125 0.34 3.06 16.91
C THR A 125 0.80 3.97 15.77
N PHE A 126 -0.06 4.86 15.27
CA PHE A 126 0.30 5.84 14.24
C PHE A 126 1.00 7.08 14.80
N HIS A 127 1.13 7.21 16.12
CA HIS A 127 1.90 8.29 16.75
C HIS A 127 3.40 7.98 16.79
N ASP A 128 3.81 6.80 16.31
CA ASP A 128 5.22 6.43 16.19
C ASP A 128 5.91 7.28 15.10
N THR A 129 6.52 8.38 15.54
CA THR A 129 7.26 9.31 14.68
C THR A 129 8.49 8.67 14.02
N HIS A 130 9.05 7.59 14.59
CA HIS A 130 10.22 6.92 14.02
C HIS A 130 9.86 6.21 12.72
N LEU A 131 8.75 5.48 12.68
CA LEU A 131 8.25 4.83 11.45
C LEU A 131 7.97 5.85 10.34
N TRP A 132 7.36 6.99 10.69
CA TRP A 132 7.11 8.07 9.73
C TRP A 132 8.40 8.69 9.19
N SER A 133 9.40 8.91 10.04
CA SER A 133 10.71 9.43 9.63
C SER A 133 11.45 8.45 8.71
N LEU A 134 11.38 7.15 8.97
CA LEU A 134 11.94 6.13 8.08
C LEU A 134 11.23 6.10 6.72
N LEU A 135 9.91 6.27 6.70
CA LEU A 135 9.14 6.37 5.47
C LEU A 135 9.49 7.64 4.68
N ASP A 136 9.63 8.79 5.36
CA ASP A 136 10.09 10.06 4.79
C ASP A 136 11.44 9.87 4.09
N ALA A 137 12.40 9.27 4.78
CA ALA A 137 13.71 8.96 4.22
C ALA A 137 13.62 8.00 3.03
N ALA A 138 12.78 6.96 3.09
CA ALA A 138 12.65 5.96 2.04
C ALA A 138 12.03 6.51 0.74
N ILE A 139 10.99 7.33 0.87
CA ILE A 139 10.21 7.87 -0.26
C ILE A 139 10.89 9.09 -0.90
N THR A 140 11.74 9.82 -0.16
CA THR A 140 12.39 11.03 -0.67
C THR A 140 13.79 10.81 -1.25
N ARG A 141 14.19 9.56 -1.43
CA ARG A 141 15.47 9.19 -2.05
C ARG A 141 15.63 9.75 -3.46
N SER A 142 16.88 9.89 -3.89
CA SER A 142 17.22 10.41 -5.22
C SER A 142 16.73 9.53 -6.38
N CYS A 143 16.38 8.26 -6.12
CA CYS A 143 15.80 7.35 -7.10
C CYS A 143 14.28 7.55 -7.33
N MET A 144 13.59 8.30 -6.45
CA MET A 144 12.14 8.59 -6.51
C MET A 144 11.82 9.89 -7.28
N ARG A 145 12.60 10.24 -8.32
CA ARG A 145 12.53 11.58 -8.96
C ARG A 145 11.20 11.91 -9.63
N LYS A 146 10.43 10.89 -10.01
CA LYS A 146 9.13 11.09 -10.67
C LYS A 146 7.99 11.31 -9.69
N LEU A 147 8.22 11.07 -8.40
CA LEU A 147 7.20 11.17 -7.38
C LEU A 147 6.79 12.64 -7.23
N ARG A 148 5.50 12.89 -7.34
CA ARG A 148 4.88 14.22 -7.24
C ARG A 148 3.99 14.33 -6.02
N THR A 149 3.34 13.23 -5.65
CA THR A 149 2.33 13.25 -4.60
C THR A 149 2.41 12.04 -3.70
N VAL A 150 2.40 12.28 -2.39
CA VAL A 150 2.16 11.29 -1.34
C VAL A 150 0.91 11.73 -0.59
N LYS A 151 -0.19 11.01 -0.81
CA LYS A 151 -1.48 11.27 -0.16
C LYS A 151 -1.62 10.37 1.04
N ILE A 152 -1.86 10.95 2.22
CA ILE A 152 -2.23 10.20 3.41
C ILE A 152 -3.70 10.46 3.68
N ASP A 153 -4.50 9.42 3.42
CA ASP A 153 -5.94 9.41 3.65
C ASP A 153 -6.20 8.78 5.02
N ILE A 154 -6.71 9.57 5.96
CA ILE A 154 -7.01 9.07 7.31
C ILE A 154 -8.52 8.86 7.40
N SER A 155 -8.94 7.59 7.49
CA SER A 155 -10.36 7.22 7.60
C SER A 155 -10.73 7.05 9.07
N PHE A 156 -11.54 7.96 9.60
CA PHE A 156 -11.98 7.93 10.98
C PHE A 156 -13.34 7.24 11.13
N PRO A 157 -13.49 6.29 12.06
CA PRO A 157 -14.81 5.92 12.56
C PRO A 157 -15.52 7.16 13.09
N PRO A 158 -16.83 7.36 12.83
CA PRO A 158 -17.56 8.55 13.29
C PRO A 158 -17.41 8.84 14.78
N ALA A 159 -17.34 7.78 15.61
CA ALA A 159 -17.17 7.89 17.05
C ALA A 159 -15.82 8.51 17.49
N LEU A 160 -14.79 8.48 16.63
CA LEU A 160 -13.44 8.97 16.92
C LEU A 160 -13.12 10.27 16.17
N ALA A 161 -13.96 10.71 15.23
CA ALA A 161 -13.68 11.88 14.39
C ALA A 161 -13.54 13.20 15.16
N LEU A 162 -14.09 13.27 16.39
CA LEU A 162 -14.07 14.47 17.24
C LEU A 162 -13.02 14.43 18.37
N ALA A 163 -12.28 13.33 18.52
CA ALA A 163 -11.27 13.23 19.58
C ALA A 163 -10.06 14.12 19.26
N THR A 164 -9.49 14.80 20.26
CA THR A 164 -8.31 15.68 20.09
C THR A 164 -7.12 14.94 19.46
N GLU A 165 -6.89 13.68 19.86
CA GLU A 165 -5.85 12.81 19.29
C GLU A 165 -5.98 12.63 17.76
N THR A 166 -7.22 12.58 17.26
CA THR A 166 -7.55 12.49 15.83
C THR A 166 -7.13 13.74 15.07
N GLN A 167 -7.20 14.92 15.72
CA GLN A 167 -6.83 16.20 15.13
C GLN A 167 -5.31 16.42 15.14
N GLU A 168 -4.59 15.82 16.09
CA GLU A 168 -3.14 15.95 16.23
C GLU A 168 -2.34 15.08 15.26
N LEU A 169 -2.88 13.91 14.87
CA LEU A 169 -2.18 12.94 14.03
C LEU A 169 -1.63 13.54 12.72
N PRO A 170 -2.38 14.33 11.92
CA PRO A 170 -1.80 15.00 10.75
C PRO A 170 -0.62 15.90 11.10
N GLY A 171 -0.69 16.64 12.21
CA GLY A 171 0.39 17.51 12.67
C GLY A 171 1.65 16.71 13.01
N LEU A 172 1.48 15.60 13.72
CA LEU A 172 2.56 14.68 14.07
C LEU A 172 3.24 14.10 12.82
N ILE A 173 2.45 13.63 11.84
CA ILE A 173 3.00 13.07 10.60
C ILE A 173 3.79 14.13 9.83
N ARG A 174 3.31 15.39 9.78
CA ARG A 174 4.06 16.49 9.16
C ARG A 174 5.41 16.69 9.83
N LEU A 175 5.42 16.76 11.17
CA LEU A 175 6.64 16.96 11.93
C LEU A 175 7.64 15.82 11.71
N ALA A 176 7.15 14.57 11.60
CA ALA A 176 7.98 13.41 11.37
C ALA A 176 8.46 13.24 9.91
N CYS A 177 7.87 13.98 8.96
CA CYS A 177 8.15 13.85 7.52
C CYS A 177 8.68 15.17 6.88
N PRO A 178 9.79 15.73 7.40
CA PRO A 178 10.28 17.03 6.94
C PRO A 178 10.73 17.02 5.47
N SER A 179 11.25 15.91 4.96
CA SER A 179 11.78 15.84 3.58
C SER A 179 10.65 15.84 2.55
N MET A 180 9.56 15.12 2.82
CA MET A 180 8.36 15.12 1.98
C MET A 180 7.71 16.50 1.97
N ILE A 181 7.74 17.24 3.08
CA ILE A 181 7.27 18.62 3.14
C ILE A 181 8.17 19.55 2.34
N ALA A 182 9.49 19.48 2.53
CA ALA A 182 10.45 20.32 1.83
C ALA A 182 10.36 20.14 0.31
N LYS A 183 10.01 18.94 -0.15
CA LYS A 183 9.77 18.61 -1.57
C LYS A 183 8.33 18.84 -2.05
N ALA A 184 7.45 19.37 -1.20
CA ALA A 184 6.04 19.58 -1.47
C ALA A 184 5.28 18.31 -1.94
N LEU A 185 5.69 17.14 -1.46
CA LEU A 185 5.10 15.85 -1.82
C LEU A 185 3.92 15.47 -0.93
N LEU A 186 3.91 15.89 0.34
CA LEU A 186 2.97 15.41 1.33
C LEU A 186 1.63 16.16 1.27
N HIS A 187 0.56 15.42 0.94
CA HIS A 187 -0.81 15.89 1.03
C HIS A 187 -1.59 15.00 2.00
N MET A 188 -2.30 15.60 2.94
CA MET A 188 -3.12 14.83 3.87
C MET A 188 -4.57 15.25 3.75
N LYS A 189 -5.45 14.24 3.73
CA LYS A 189 -6.89 14.44 3.73
C LYS A 189 -7.48 13.67 4.92
N PRO A 190 -7.87 14.36 6.01
CA PRO A 190 -8.72 13.75 7.00
C PRO A 190 -10.09 13.52 6.35
N ASN A 191 -10.50 12.26 6.19
CA ASN A 191 -11.78 11.95 5.57
C ASN A 191 -12.80 11.70 6.69
N ALA A 192 -13.57 12.73 7.01
CA ALA A 192 -14.65 12.68 7.99
C ALA A 192 -15.96 12.26 7.31
N SER A 193 -16.02 11.06 6.72
CA SER A 193 -17.30 10.43 6.35
C SER A 193 -17.09 9.02 5.80
N GLY A 194 -17.83 8.07 6.36
CA GLY A 194 -17.99 6.71 5.85
C GLY A 194 -18.79 6.63 4.56
N THR A 195 -18.29 7.22 3.47
CA THR A 195 -18.70 6.78 2.13
C THR A 195 -17.87 5.56 1.76
N SER A 196 -18.23 4.42 2.38
CA SER A 196 -18.10 3.16 1.65
C SER A 196 -18.90 3.33 0.35
N PRO A 197 -18.35 3.02 -0.84
CA PRO A 197 -19.23 2.74 -1.96
C PRO A 197 -20.20 1.64 -1.50
N VAL A 198 -21.49 1.89 -1.67
CA VAL A 198 -22.54 0.90 -1.43
C VAL A 198 -22.17 -0.34 -2.25
N TYR A 199 -21.81 -1.42 -1.55
CA TYR A 199 -21.66 -2.73 -2.15
C TYR A 199 -23.05 -3.35 -2.15
N ILE A 200 -23.68 -3.40 -3.32
CA ILE A 200 -24.71 -4.42 -3.56
C ILE A 200 -23.94 -5.73 -3.75
N GLY A 201 -24.33 -6.75 -2.96
CA GLY A 201 -23.73 -8.08 -2.96
C GLY A 201 -23.89 -8.82 -4.28
#